data_AF-A0A1Y2NNK2-F1
#
_entry.id   AF-A0A1Y2NNK2-F1
#
_cell.length_a   1.000
_cell.length_b   1.000
_cell.length_c   1.000
_cell.angle_alpha   90.00
_cell.angle_beta   90.00
_cell.angle_gamma   90.00
#
_symmetry.space_group_name_H-M   'P 1'
#
loop_
_entity.id
_entity.type
_entity.pdbx_description
1 polymer ?
#
loop_
_entity_poly.entity_id
_entity_poly.type
_entity_poly.pdbx_seq_one_letter_code
_entity_poly.pdbx_strand_id
1 'polypeptide(L)'
;MPKKQSTAAKKARAAARTGAKYTTALRHTAPFPLPPGLHLIDEETLPDGKRLVVESLRAVVAEGRPLTVRTAEPDPDVVEARMRAEEKGIAPQWKRWASVEAAVDGYVLRETQYGPNRSGYTQANRGPRVPVPIRTADGTVVVVGMPEWAWLHEGRWIWVHTGWPIDAPGRIVDPPQEFSPAPGLRWQVAVWVDGLGHEGEVMGEDYSGGAPGWQTVGWCTSRDDARLIARAYTAHRGHYARADVIEHGTDNGIVSYTTDTYLPAPDAPPRPRPPALGEPRGTLADSPRPASPDRSEVPEPAWYEGVTHPPNSSLIVWMGTGWRTLVWTDWQSANIAAVLGIGAGGPYEWAEEWGPRHPDRDLHDWTQEGRELTQRFPETTYQERSKLIDAARRAREDALVDALADRGRLTRTQAAARLAQGGEDYRRLLDVGQATISRALHTARRALPEGPERTAIRHALDDLMNRHLLPADAERIAGEQLDREIESTRSPEATAWCRRAVAEYVSPAPDPAADGIDGFRSPRTGG
;
A
#
# COMPACT_ATOMS: atom_id res chain seq x y z
N MET A 1 -47.72 8.08 -23.61
CA MET A 1 -47.70 9.11 -22.56
C MET A 1 -46.66 10.17 -22.92
N PRO A 2 -46.93 11.48 -22.79
CA PRO A 2 -45.91 12.49 -23.07
C PRO A 2 -44.79 12.38 -22.02
N LYS A 3 -43.53 12.37 -22.47
CA LYS A 3 -42.33 12.30 -21.60
C LYS A 3 -42.39 13.44 -20.57
N LYS A 4 -42.38 13.10 -19.27
CA LYS A 4 -42.32 14.09 -18.19
C LYS A 4 -41.06 14.93 -18.35
N GLN A 5 -41.22 16.23 -18.53
CA GLN A 5 -40.11 17.18 -18.56
C GLN A 5 -39.38 17.22 -17.22
N SER A 6 -38.04 17.22 -17.27
CA SER A 6 -37.19 17.32 -16.09
C SER A 6 -37.41 18.66 -15.34
N THR A 7 -37.24 18.62 -14.02
CA THR A 7 -37.39 19.80 -13.13
C THR A 7 -36.40 20.91 -13.50
N ALA A 8 -35.21 20.54 -13.99
CA ALA A 8 -34.19 21.47 -14.50
C ALA A 8 -34.67 22.22 -15.75
N ALA A 9 -35.26 21.53 -16.73
CA ALA A 9 -35.82 22.16 -17.92
C ALA A 9 -36.96 23.14 -17.58
N LYS A 10 -37.76 22.85 -16.54
CA LYS A 10 -38.79 23.79 -16.05
C LYS A 10 -38.18 25.05 -15.44
N LYS A 11 -37.15 24.91 -14.61
CA LYS A 11 -36.43 26.06 -13.99
C LYS A 11 -35.69 26.89 -15.04
N ALA A 12 -35.04 26.25 -16.01
CA ALA A 12 -34.38 26.93 -17.12
C ALA A 12 -35.36 27.73 -17.98
N ARG A 13 -36.56 27.20 -18.24
CA ARG A 13 -37.62 27.93 -18.94
C ARG A 13 -38.15 29.11 -18.13
N ALA A 14 -38.24 28.97 -16.81
CA ALA A 14 -38.66 30.06 -15.94
C ALA A 14 -37.63 31.22 -15.96
N ALA A 15 -36.34 30.92 -15.85
CA ALA A 15 -35.28 31.92 -15.96
C ALA A 15 -35.13 32.50 -17.38
N ALA A 16 -35.43 31.72 -18.42
CA ALA A 16 -35.46 32.24 -19.79
C ALA A 16 -36.60 33.24 -20.01
N ARG A 17 -37.74 33.07 -19.31
CA ARG A 17 -38.85 34.03 -19.34
C ARG A 17 -38.52 35.36 -18.67
N THR A 18 -37.48 35.41 -17.82
CA THR A 18 -37.00 36.63 -17.16
C THR A 18 -35.76 37.22 -17.86
N GLY A 19 -35.45 36.80 -19.09
CA GLY A 19 -34.41 37.42 -19.93
C GLY A 19 -33.06 36.69 -19.97
N ALA A 20 -32.88 35.57 -19.26
CA ALA A 20 -31.67 34.77 -19.38
C ALA A 20 -31.69 33.93 -20.67
N LYS A 21 -30.53 33.68 -21.31
CA LYS A 21 -30.48 32.69 -22.39
C LYS A 21 -30.86 31.32 -21.83
N TYR A 22 -31.81 30.63 -22.46
CA TYR A 22 -32.32 29.33 -21.99
C TYR A 22 -31.21 28.30 -21.78
N THR A 23 -30.20 28.28 -22.66
CA THR A 23 -29.03 27.41 -22.55
C THR A 23 -28.17 27.75 -21.33
N THR A 24 -27.94 29.03 -21.05
CA THR A 24 -27.25 29.51 -19.84
C THR A 24 -28.05 29.17 -18.57
N ALA A 25 -29.35 29.42 -18.59
CA ALA A 25 -30.24 29.07 -17.48
C ALA A 25 -30.31 27.56 -17.21
N LEU A 26 -30.25 26.72 -18.26
CA LEU A 26 -30.19 25.27 -18.13
C LEU A 26 -28.87 24.81 -17.49
N ARG A 27 -27.74 25.43 -17.84
CA ARG A 27 -26.42 25.18 -17.21
C ARG A 27 -26.41 25.51 -15.71
N HIS A 28 -27.14 26.54 -15.28
CA HIS A 28 -27.19 26.95 -13.86
C HIS A 28 -28.24 26.21 -13.01
N THR A 29 -29.25 25.60 -13.63
CA THR A 29 -30.40 25.01 -12.90
C THR A 29 -30.27 23.52 -12.60
N ALA A 30 -29.33 22.85 -13.25
CA ALA A 30 -28.80 21.56 -12.82
C ALA A 30 -27.28 21.68 -12.82
N PRO A 31 -26.64 22.04 -11.69
CA PRO A 31 -25.27 21.63 -11.52
C PRO A 31 -25.31 20.11 -11.51
N PHE A 32 -24.93 19.50 -12.63
CA PHE A 32 -24.19 18.26 -12.51
C PHE A 32 -23.07 18.58 -11.53
N PRO A 33 -22.89 17.82 -10.44
CA PRO A 33 -21.72 18.00 -9.60
C PRO A 33 -20.52 17.69 -10.50
N LEU A 34 -19.96 18.74 -11.10
CA LEU A 34 -18.60 18.69 -11.60
C LEU A 34 -17.76 18.25 -10.40
N PRO A 35 -16.76 17.40 -10.60
CA PRO A 35 -15.88 17.03 -9.51
C PRO A 35 -15.38 18.30 -8.81
N PRO A 36 -15.31 18.27 -7.46
CA PRO A 36 -14.53 19.23 -6.70
C PRO A 36 -13.19 19.49 -7.40
N GLY A 37 -12.84 20.76 -7.66
CA GLY A 37 -11.55 21.12 -8.27
C GLY A 37 -11.46 21.14 -9.80
N LEU A 38 -12.44 20.66 -10.58
CA LEU A 38 -12.48 20.97 -12.01
C LEU A 38 -13.13 22.32 -12.26
N HIS A 39 -12.31 23.28 -12.68
CA HIS A 39 -12.77 24.60 -13.06
C HIS A 39 -13.48 24.55 -14.41
N LEU A 40 -14.72 25.02 -14.44
CA LEU A 40 -15.37 25.38 -15.70
C LEU A 40 -14.53 26.43 -16.40
N ILE A 41 -14.38 26.27 -17.70
CA ILE A 41 -13.83 27.35 -18.51
C ILE A 41 -14.90 28.43 -18.64
N ASP A 42 -14.54 29.64 -18.24
CA ASP A 42 -15.35 30.81 -18.52
C ASP A 42 -15.24 31.15 -20.02
N GLU A 43 -16.20 30.65 -20.79
CA GLU A 43 -16.28 30.84 -22.24
C GLU A 43 -16.45 32.31 -22.66
N GLU A 44 -16.96 33.17 -21.77
CA GLU A 44 -17.24 34.57 -22.07
C GLU A 44 -15.96 35.41 -22.07
N THR A 45 -14.96 35.02 -21.27
CA THR A 45 -13.65 35.69 -21.20
C THR A 45 -12.62 35.18 -22.21
N LEU A 46 -12.92 34.09 -22.93
CA LEU A 46 -12.03 33.56 -23.96
C LEU A 46 -11.96 34.49 -25.19
N PRO A 47 -10.77 34.65 -25.81
CA PRO A 47 -10.64 35.25 -27.13
C PRO A 47 -11.47 34.48 -28.19
N ASP A 48 -11.97 35.17 -29.21
CA ASP A 48 -12.88 34.58 -30.21
C ASP A 48 -12.35 33.30 -30.87
N GLY A 49 -11.05 33.26 -31.20
CA GLY A 49 -10.41 32.07 -31.75
C GLY A 49 -10.40 30.86 -30.79
N LYS A 50 -10.26 31.10 -29.48
CA LYS A 50 -10.34 30.04 -28.45
C LYS A 50 -11.79 29.62 -28.24
N ARG A 51 -12.76 30.55 -28.30
CA ARG A 51 -14.19 30.24 -28.20
C ARG A 51 -14.65 29.32 -29.34
N LEU A 52 -14.21 29.60 -30.57
CA LEU A 52 -14.50 28.74 -31.73
C LEU A 52 -14.00 27.30 -31.55
N VAL A 53 -12.80 27.13 -30.98
CA VAL A 53 -12.24 25.81 -30.65
C VAL A 53 -13.13 25.09 -29.63
N VAL A 54 -13.53 25.76 -28.55
CA VAL A 54 -14.42 25.19 -27.52
C VAL A 54 -15.77 24.76 -28.11
N GLU A 55 -16.37 25.61 -28.95
CA GLU A 55 -17.65 25.31 -29.60
C GLU A 55 -17.56 24.11 -30.55
N SER A 56 -16.48 24.03 -31.34
CA SER A 56 -16.25 22.91 -32.26
C SER A 56 -16.04 21.59 -31.51
N LEU A 57 -15.19 21.59 -30.48
CA LEU A 57 -14.95 20.43 -29.61
C LEU A 57 -16.24 19.94 -28.94
N ARG A 58 -17.06 20.88 -28.45
CA ARG A 58 -18.37 20.59 -27.85
C ARG A 58 -19.30 19.92 -28.87
N ALA A 59 -19.34 20.39 -30.11
CA ALA A 59 -20.19 19.81 -31.15
C ALA A 59 -19.81 18.36 -31.45
N VAL A 60 -18.51 18.05 -31.58
CA VAL A 60 -18.02 16.68 -31.80
C VAL A 60 -18.46 15.73 -30.68
N VAL A 61 -18.27 16.14 -29.43
CA VAL A 61 -18.65 15.33 -28.26
C VAL A 61 -20.16 15.20 -28.09
N ALA A 62 -20.94 16.24 -28.42
CA ALA A 62 -22.40 16.19 -28.39
C ALA A 62 -22.96 15.12 -29.33
N GLU A 63 -22.31 14.91 -30.47
CA GLU A 63 -22.65 13.85 -31.43
C GLU A 63 -22.17 12.45 -30.98
N GLY A 64 -21.39 12.37 -29.89
CA GLY A 64 -20.84 11.12 -29.38
C GLY A 64 -19.67 10.58 -30.19
N ARG A 65 -19.04 11.42 -31.02
CA ARG A 65 -17.85 11.05 -31.79
C ARG A 65 -16.60 11.21 -30.93
N PRO A 66 -15.59 10.32 -31.06
CA PRO A 66 -14.29 10.54 -30.43
C PRO A 66 -13.60 11.77 -31.03
N LEU A 67 -12.79 12.44 -30.22
CA LEU A 67 -11.99 13.59 -30.64
C LEU A 67 -10.75 13.11 -31.38
N THR A 68 -10.38 13.79 -32.46
CA THR A 68 -9.17 13.45 -33.23
C THR A 68 -7.93 13.79 -32.39
N VAL A 69 -7.05 12.82 -32.16
CA VAL A 69 -5.78 13.04 -31.47
C VAL A 69 -4.64 12.88 -32.46
N ARG A 70 -3.85 13.95 -32.63
CA ARG A 70 -2.70 13.99 -33.54
C ARG A 70 -1.44 14.17 -32.74
N THR A 71 -0.42 13.37 -33.00
CA THR A 71 0.91 13.58 -32.44
C THR A 71 1.74 14.34 -33.46
N ALA A 72 2.26 15.50 -33.08
CA ALA A 72 3.22 16.26 -33.88
C ALA A 72 4.52 15.47 -34.00
N GLU A 73 5.31 15.75 -35.05
CA GLU A 73 6.63 15.16 -35.20
C GLU A 73 7.48 15.50 -33.96
N PRO A 74 8.03 14.48 -33.26
CA PRO A 74 8.80 14.71 -32.05
C PRO A 74 10.14 15.37 -32.39
N ASP A 75 10.59 16.27 -31.51
CA ASP A 75 11.92 16.87 -31.66
C ASP A 75 13.01 15.78 -31.67
N PRO A 76 14.10 15.94 -32.45
CA PRO A 76 15.17 14.94 -32.54
C PRO A 76 15.73 14.51 -31.17
N ASP A 77 15.85 15.45 -30.23
CA ASP A 77 16.36 15.19 -28.88
C ASP A 77 15.44 14.25 -28.07
N VAL A 78 14.13 14.30 -28.31
CA VAL A 78 13.14 13.40 -27.69
C VAL A 78 13.28 11.99 -28.26
N VAL A 79 13.51 11.89 -29.57
CA VAL A 79 13.74 10.61 -30.26
C VAL A 79 15.02 9.95 -29.76
N GLU A 80 16.11 10.71 -29.63
CA GLU A 80 17.38 10.22 -29.10
C GLU A 80 17.25 9.75 -27.64
N ALA A 81 16.54 10.52 -26.80
CA ALA A 81 16.29 10.15 -25.41
C ALA A 81 15.48 8.86 -25.28
N ARG A 82 14.48 8.66 -26.15
CA ARG A 82 13.70 7.41 -26.22
C ARG A 82 14.59 6.21 -26.55
N MET A 83 15.36 6.31 -27.63
CA MET A 83 16.28 5.24 -28.07
C MET A 83 17.22 4.83 -26.92
N ARG A 84 17.80 5.82 -26.22
CA ARG A 84 18.68 5.58 -25.08
C ARG A 84 17.98 4.90 -23.89
N ALA A 85 16.71 5.23 -23.64
CA ALA A 85 15.94 4.60 -22.57
C ALA A 85 15.60 3.14 -22.89
N GLU A 86 15.27 2.86 -24.15
CA GLU A 86 15.00 1.51 -24.68
C GLU A 86 16.27 0.64 -24.64
N GLU A 87 17.43 1.17 -25.07
CA GLU A 87 18.72 0.47 -25.01
C GLU A 87 19.13 0.07 -23.59
N LYS A 88 18.80 0.91 -22.59
CA LYS A 88 19.12 0.64 -21.17
C LYS A 88 18.15 -0.32 -20.49
N GLY A 89 17.12 -0.81 -21.19
CA GLY A 89 16.10 -1.68 -20.60
C GLY A 89 15.23 -0.99 -19.53
N ILE A 90 15.16 0.35 -19.53
CA ILE A 90 14.39 1.14 -18.55
C ILE A 90 12.91 1.24 -18.99
N ALA A 91 12.43 0.27 -19.78
CA ALA A 91 11.08 0.26 -20.35
C ALA A 91 9.93 0.36 -19.33
N PRO A 92 10.02 -0.15 -18.08
CA PRO A 92 8.95 0.04 -17.10
C PRO A 92 8.94 1.45 -16.47
N GLN A 93 10.08 2.16 -16.44
CA GLN A 93 10.20 3.46 -15.76
C GLN A 93 10.15 4.66 -16.73
N TRP A 94 10.43 4.44 -18.02
CA TRP A 94 10.30 5.48 -19.05
C TRP A 94 8.90 5.47 -19.67
N LYS A 95 8.10 6.51 -19.34
CA LYS A 95 6.80 6.78 -19.96
C LYS A 95 6.98 7.82 -21.08
N ARG A 96 6.28 7.68 -22.21
CA ARG A 96 6.21 8.75 -23.23
C ARG A 96 5.28 9.85 -22.72
N TRP A 97 5.76 11.09 -22.73
CA TRP A 97 5.02 12.26 -22.27
C TRP A 97 4.77 13.21 -23.44
N ALA A 98 3.68 13.97 -23.36
CA ALA A 98 3.39 15.02 -24.32
C ALA A 98 2.66 16.19 -23.66
N SER A 99 2.92 17.40 -24.16
CA SER A 99 2.04 18.53 -23.94
C SER A 99 0.83 18.46 -24.89
N VAL A 100 -0.31 18.95 -24.44
CA VAL A 100 -1.59 18.86 -25.16
C VAL A 100 -2.10 20.24 -25.55
N GLU A 101 -2.43 20.42 -26.82
CA GLU A 101 -3.02 21.65 -27.35
C GLU A 101 -4.41 21.35 -27.94
N ALA A 102 -5.41 22.17 -27.61
CA ALA A 102 -6.74 22.07 -28.20
C ALA A 102 -6.78 22.62 -29.63
N ALA A 103 -7.41 21.86 -30.52
CA ALA A 103 -7.71 22.21 -31.91
C ALA A 103 -9.22 22.08 -32.19
N VAL A 104 -9.68 22.60 -33.33
CA VAL A 104 -11.13 22.60 -33.68
C VAL A 104 -11.74 21.20 -33.80
N ASP A 105 -10.93 20.19 -34.10
CA ASP A 105 -11.35 18.80 -34.35
C ASP A 105 -10.89 17.81 -33.26
N GLY A 106 -10.17 18.29 -32.24
CA GLY A 106 -9.63 17.47 -31.16
C GLY A 106 -8.36 18.06 -30.55
N TYR A 107 -7.29 17.28 -30.49
CA TYR A 107 -6.06 17.65 -29.78
C TYR A 107 -4.80 17.37 -30.59
N VAL A 108 -3.80 18.22 -30.39
CA VAL A 108 -2.43 18.04 -30.90
C VAL A 108 -1.51 17.78 -29.71
N LEU A 109 -0.72 16.71 -29.80
CA LEU A 109 0.23 16.28 -28.80
C LEU A 109 1.64 16.56 -29.27
N ARG A 110 2.46 17.20 -28.42
CA ARG A 110 3.89 17.40 -28.68
C ARG A 110 4.67 16.62 -27.66
N GLU A 111 5.37 15.58 -28.11
CA GLU A 111 6.15 14.73 -27.20
C GLU A 111 7.29 15.52 -26.55
N THR A 112 7.54 15.23 -25.28
CA THR A 112 8.58 15.90 -24.49
C THR A 112 9.56 14.86 -23.94
N GLN A 113 10.82 15.27 -23.81
CA GLN A 113 11.88 14.40 -23.27
C GLN A 113 11.62 14.00 -21.82
N TYR A 114 11.07 14.94 -21.05
CA TYR A 114 10.73 14.76 -19.65
C TYR A 114 9.23 14.96 -19.47
N GLY A 115 8.65 14.20 -18.53
CA GLY A 115 7.32 14.50 -18.02
C GLY A 115 7.28 15.84 -17.28
N PRO A 116 6.15 16.22 -16.70
CA PRO A 116 6.06 17.47 -15.95
C PRO A 116 7.16 17.55 -14.89
N ASN A 117 7.95 18.63 -14.93
CA ASN A 117 9.03 18.86 -13.98
C ASN A 117 8.47 18.90 -12.55
N ARG A 118 8.93 17.99 -11.69
CA ARG A 118 8.48 17.85 -10.28
C ARG A 118 8.83 19.04 -9.37
N SER A 119 9.53 20.05 -9.89
CA SER A 119 9.96 21.23 -9.14
C SER A 119 9.84 22.48 -10.01
N GLY A 120 8.88 23.37 -9.71
CA GLY A 120 8.85 24.73 -10.30
C GLY A 120 7.47 25.28 -10.69
N TYR A 121 6.42 24.45 -10.72
CA TYR A 121 5.06 24.93 -10.95
C TYR A 121 4.43 25.42 -9.65
N THR A 122 3.98 26.67 -9.65
CA THR A 122 3.19 27.27 -8.58
C THR A 122 1.78 27.58 -9.09
N GLN A 123 0.84 27.87 -8.20
CA GLN A 123 -0.51 28.33 -8.59
C GLN A 123 -0.48 29.53 -9.56
N ALA A 124 0.55 30.37 -9.49
CA ALA A 124 0.74 31.56 -10.32
C ALA A 124 1.39 31.27 -11.71
N ASN A 125 2.04 30.13 -11.89
CA ASN A 125 2.79 29.77 -13.12
C ASN A 125 2.19 28.57 -13.88
N ARG A 126 0.91 28.25 -13.63
CA ARG A 126 0.23 27.17 -14.36
C ARG A 126 0.08 27.57 -15.83
N GLY A 127 0.44 26.66 -16.73
CA GLY A 127 0.24 26.85 -18.17
C GLY A 127 -1.24 27.02 -18.53
N PRO A 128 -1.53 27.40 -19.79
CA PRO A 128 -2.89 27.64 -20.23
C PRO A 128 -3.71 26.34 -20.17
N ARG A 129 -4.88 26.40 -19.50
CA ARG A 129 -5.79 25.25 -19.43
C ARG A 129 -6.28 24.84 -20.81
N VAL A 130 -6.30 23.53 -21.03
CA VAL A 130 -6.85 22.92 -22.23
C VAL A 130 -8.35 22.71 -22.05
N PRO A 131 -9.20 23.21 -22.97
CA PRO A 131 -10.63 22.94 -22.93
C PRO A 131 -10.93 21.48 -23.24
N VAL A 132 -11.67 20.85 -22.33
CA VAL A 132 -12.07 19.45 -22.42
C VAL A 132 -13.59 19.32 -22.32
N PRO A 133 -14.29 19.05 -23.44
CA PRO A 133 -15.71 18.76 -23.41
C PRO A 133 -15.98 17.36 -22.83
N ILE A 134 -16.92 17.28 -21.89
CA ILE A 134 -17.37 16.02 -21.27
C ILE A 134 -18.85 15.88 -21.53
N ARG A 135 -19.25 14.73 -22.09
CA ARG A 135 -20.66 14.38 -22.22
C ARG A 135 -21.17 13.79 -20.92
N THR A 136 -22.16 14.42 -20.32
CA THR A 136 -22.83 13.93 -19.10
C THR A 136 -23.84 12.84 -19.44
N ALA A 137 -24.26 12.07 -18.42
CA ALA A 137 -25.20 10.95 -18.58
C ALA A 137 -26.57 11.36 -19.15
N ASP A 138 -26.98 12.62 -18.95
CA ASP A 138 -28.22 13.19 -19.52
C ASP A 138 -28.04 13.70 -20.98
N GLY A 139 -26.83 13.57 -21.54
CA GLY A 139 -26.49 13.95 -22.91
C GLY A 139 -26.03 15.40 -23.07
N THR A 140 -25.96 16.19 -21.99
CA THR A 140 -25.41 17.55 -22.02
C THR A 140 -23.88 17.51 -22.21
N VAL A 141 -23.28 18.58 -22.74
CA VAL A 141 -21.82 18.71 -22.86
C VAL A 141 -21.33 19.90 -22.05
N VAL A 142 -20.58 19.61 -20.99
CA VAL A 142 -19.88 20.61 -20.15
C VAL A 142 -18.43 20.73 -20.61
N VAL A 143 -17.80 21.89 -20.41
CA VAL A 143 -16.40 22.10 -20.79
C VAL A 143 -15.60 22.48 -19.56
N VAL A 144 -14.59 21.69 -19.25
CA VAL A 144 -13.69 21.89 -18.10
C VAL A 144 -12.29 22.26 -18.58
N GLY A 145 -11.52 22.92 -17.72
CA GLY A 145 -10.11 23.24 -17.98
C GLY A 145 -9.17 22.20 -17.38
N MET A 146 -8.46 21.46 -18.23
CA MET A 146 -7.42 20.51 -17.81
C MET A 146 -6.03 21.13 -17.93
N PRO A 147 -5.05 20.73 -17.09
CA PRO A 147 -3.64 21.02 -17.38
C PRO A 147 -3.19 20.34 -18.66
N GLU A 148 -2.20 20.89 -19.35
CA GLU A 148 -1.76 20.49 -20.69
C GLU A 148 -0.90 19.22 -20.77
N TRP A 149 -1.00 18.27 -19.83
CA TRP A 149 -0.10 17.11 -19.80
C TRP A 149 -0.79 15.77 -20.05
N ALA A 150 -0.15 14.97 -20.91
CA ALA A 150 -0.53 13.61 -21.24
C ALA A 150 0.64 12.64 -21.18
N TRP A 151 0.32 11.36 -21.01
CA TRP A 151 1.27 10.26 -21.14
C TRP A 151 0.67 9.12 -21.96
N LEU A 152 1.53 8.35 -22.61
CA LEU A 152 1.12 7.18 -23.38
C LEU A 152 1.04 5.97 -22.45
N HIS A 153 -0.11 5.30 -22.45
CA HIS A 153 -0.38 4.08 -21.71
C HIS A 153 -1.12 3.09 -22.62
N GLU A 154 -0.54 1.90 -22.82
CA GLU A 154 -1.11 0.82 -23.66
C GLU A 154 -1.58 1.31 -25.04
N GLY A 155 -0.77 2.15 -25.69
CA GLY A 155 -1.07 2.69 -27.02
C GLY A 155 -2.11 3.81 -27.06
N ARG A 156 -2.61 4.27 -25.91
CA ARG A 156 -3.54 5.40 -25.81
C ARG A 156 -2.93 6.55 -25.03
N TRP A 157 -3.18 7.77 -25.51
CA TRP A 157 -2.78 8.97 -24.78
C TRP A 157 -3.82 9.31 -23.72
N ILE A 158 -3.33 9.48 -22.49
CA ILE A 158 -4.14 9.67 -21.30
C ILE A 158 -3.78 11.00 -20.66
N TRP A 159 -4.79 11.78 -20.29
CA TRP A 159 -4.64 12.95 -19.43
C TRP A 159 -4.04 12.55 -18.09
N VAL A 160 -2.88 13.11 -17.75
CA VAL A 160 -2.13 12.77 -16.53
C VAL A 160 -2.98 12.92 -15.27
N HIS A 161 -3.86 13.93 -15.25
CA HIS A 161 -4.61 14.36 -14.08
C HIS A 161 -5.92 13.60 -13.83
N THR A 162 -6.42 12.87 -14.81
CA THR A 162 -7.75 12.25 -14.70
C THR A 162 -7.79 10.80 -15.14
N GLY A 163 -6.78 10.33 -15.88
CA GLY A 163 -6.82 9.01 -16.48
C GLY A 163 -7.69 8.90 -17.72
N TRP A 164 -8.23 10.01 -18.22
CA TRP A 164 -9.11 9.94 -19.38
C TRP A 164 -8.30 9.84 -20.67
N PRO A 165 -8.73 8.97 -21.60
CA PRO A 165 -8.27 9.07 -22.97
C PRO A 165 -8.54 10.46 -23.52
N ILE A 166 -7.56 11.03 -24.21
CA ILE A 166 -7.69 12.35 -24.81
C ILE A 166 -8.73 12.35 -25.94
N ASP A 167 -8.86 11.22 -26.64
CA ASP A 167 -9.83 10.99 -27.71
C ASP A 167 -11.26 10.74 -27.19
N ALA A 168 -11.42 10.40 -25.91
CA ALA A 168 -12.71 10.13 -25.28
C ALA A 168 -12.79 10.67 -23.85
N PRO A 169 -12.81 12.01 -23.67
CA PRO A 169 -12.80 12.60 -22.34
C PRO A 169 -13.99 12.20 -21.48
N GLY A 170 -13.75 11.99 -20.19
CA GLY A 170 -14.75 11.56 -19.21
C GLY A 170 -14.91 10.04 -19.10
N ARG A 171 -14.28 9.26 -19.98
CA ARG A 171 -14.17 7.80 -19.83
C ARG A 171 -12.87 7.48 -19.09
N ILE A 172 -12.92 6.73 -18.00
CA ILE A 172 -11.70 6.18 -17.38
C ILE A 172 -11.23 5.01 -18.24
N VAL A 173 -9.92 4.93 -18.56
CA VAL A 173 -9.37 3.77 -19.27
C VAL A 173 -9.64 2.49 -18.52
N ASP A 174 -9.76 1.37 -19.23
CA ASP A 174 -9.88 0.07 -18.60
C ASP A 174 -8.54 -0.32 -17.93
N PRO A 175 -8.55 -1.16 -16.87
CA PRO A 175 -7.36 -1.56 -16.16
C PRO A 175 -6.37 -2.30 -17.07
N PRO A 176 -5.05 -2.15 -16.82
CA PRO A 176 -4.05 -2.90 -17.58
C PRO A 176 -4.29 -4.40 -17.41
N GLN A 177 -3.93 -5.16 -18.44
CA GLN A 177 -4.03 -6.61 -18.39
C GLN A 177 -2.93 -7.16 -17.47
N GLU A 178 -3.33 -7.60 -16.28
CA GLU A 178 -2.47 -8.33 -15.34
C GLU A 178 -2.71 -9.83 -15.46
N PHE A 179 -1.80 -10.61 -14.86
CA PHE A 179 -1.92 -12.05 -14.71
C PHE A 179 -2.08 -12.40 -13.23
N SER A 180 -2.77 -13.50 -12.95
CA SER A 180 -2.89 -14.00 -11.59
C SER A 180 -1.52 -14.33 -10.98
N PRO A 181 -1.24 -13.92 -9.73
CA PRO A 181 0.06 -14.16 -9.10
C PRO A 181 0.21 -15.59 -8.56
N ALA A 182 -0.89 -16.33 -8.37
CA ALA A 182 -0.86 -17.71 -7.85
C ALA A 182 -2.11 -18.50 -8.29
N PRO A 183 -2.02 -19.83 -8.39
CA PRO A 183 -3.18 -20.69 -8.55
C PRO A 183 -4.20 -20.44 -7.43
N GLY A 184 -5.47 -20.27 -7.81
CA GLY A 184 -6.57 -20.01 -6.87
C GLY A 184 -6.83 -18.52 -6.58
N LEU A 185 -5.90 -17.61 -6.88
CA LEU A 185 -6.12 -16.15 -6.78
C LEU A 185 -6.70 -15.59 -8.08
N ARG A 186 -7.93 -16.03 -8.38
CA ARG A 186 -8.58 -15.78 -9.67
C ARG A 186 -9.13 -14.36 -9.84
N TRP A 187 -9.45 -13.68 -8.74
CA TRP A 187 -10.21 -12.44 -8.78
C TRP A 187 -9.35 -11.26 -8.36
N GLN A 188 -9.06 -10.36 -9.30
CA GLN A 188 -8.35 -9.12 -9.02
C GLN A 188 -9.35 -8.02 -8.72
N VAL A 189 -9.07 -7.23 -7.69
CA VAL A 189 -9.74 -5.95 -7.46
C VAL A 189 -8.80 -4.86 -7.95
N ALA A 190 -9.10 -4.30 -9.12
CA ALA A 190 -8.40 -3.14 -9.64
C ALA A 190 -9.20 -1.88 -9.29
N VAL A 191 -8.55 -0.86 -8.75
CA VAL A 191 -9.20 0.43 -8.49
C VAL A 191 -8.47 1.53 -9.22
N TRP A 192 -9.25 2.43 -9.80
CA TRP A 192 -8.74 3.68 -10.31
C TRP A 192 -8.51 4.63 -9.14
N VAL A 193 -7.24 4.86 -8.81
CA VAL A 193 -6.84 5.82 -7.78
C VAL A 193 -6.61 7.15 -8.45
N ASP A 194 -7.45 8.11 -8.13
CA ASP A 194 -7.13 9.53 -8.29
C ASP A 194 -6.06 9.89 -7.26
N GLY A 195 -4.79 9.81 -7.67
CA GLY A 195 -3.56 10.38 -7.09
C GLY A 195 -3.35 10.34 -5.58
N LEU A 196 -4.26 10.92 -4.79
CA LEU A 196 -4.17 11.08 -3.34
C LEU A 196 -5.53 11.09 -2.61
N GLY A 197 -6.65 10.69 -3.26
CA GLY A 197 -7.93 10.52 -2.56
C GLY A 197 -8.69 11.81 -2.21
N HIS A 198 -8.48 12.89 -2.96
CA HIS A 198 -9.08 14.21 -2.71
C HIS A 198 -10.40 14.45 -3.47
N GLU A 199 -11.23 13.42 -3.62
CA GLU A 199 -12.59 13.53 -4.17
C GLU A 199 -12.69 14.24 -5.55
N GLY A 200 -11.66 14.17 -6.38
CA GLY A 200 -11.61 14.82 -7.69
C GLY A 200 -10.85 16.15 -7.73
N GLU A 201 -10.33 16.64 -6.58
CA GLU A 201 -9.37 17.73 -6.62
C GLU A 201 -8.14 17.29 -7.40
N VAL A 202 -7.79 18.05 -8.43
CA VAL A 202 -6.62 17.82 -9.28
C VAL A 202 -5.35 18.06 -8.46
N MET A 203 -4.98 17.09 -7.62
CA MET A 203 -3.71 17.05 -6.88
C MET A 203 -2.60 16.62 -7.85
N GLY A 204 -2.23 17.57 -8.70
CA GLY A 204 -1.09 17.50 -9.60
C GLY A 204 -0.64 18.89 -10.05
N GLU A 205 -1.22 19.94 -9.48
CA GLU A 205 -0.82 21.31 -9.80
C GLU A 205 0.39 21.77 -8.97
N ASP A 206 0.68 21.07 -7.88
CA ASP A 206 1.89 21.21 -7.06
C ASP A 206 2.94 20.12 -7.37
N TYR A 207 2.62 19.19 -8.29
CA TYR A 207 3.47 18.09 -8.78
C TYR A 207 4.21 17.27 -7.71
N SER A 208 3.68 17.27 -6.48
CA SER A 208 4.26 16.61 -5.30
C SER A 208 3.75 15.17 -5.10
N GLY A 209 2.68 14.77 -5.81
CA GLY A 209 1.97 13.49 -5.68
C GLY A 209 1.92 12.64 -6.96
N GLY A 210 1.62 11.34 -6.80
CA GLY A 210 1.58 10.35 -7.90
C GLY A 210 0.51 10.63 -8.95
N ALA A 211 0.75 10.21 -10.19
CA ALA A 211 -0.23 10.34 -11.27
C ALA A 211 -1.41 9.37 -11.04
N PRO A 212 -2.66 9.81 -11.26
CA PRO A 212 -3.83 8.94 -11.35
C PRO A 212 -3.57 7.70 -12.20
N GLY A 213 -4.01 6.56 -11.70
CA GLY A 213 -3.68 5.28 -12.29
C GLY A 213 -4.50 4.14 -11.72
N TRP A 214 -4.49 3.03 -12.45
CA TRP A 214 -4.96 1.77 -11.93
C TRP A 214 -3.97 1.24 -10.90
N GLN A 215 -4.52 0.77 -9.80
CA GLN A 215 -3.81 0.02 -8.78
C GLN A 215 -4.56 -1.27 -8.48
N THR A 216 -3.84 -2.37 -8.41
CA THR A 216 -4.36 -3.60 -7.83
C THR A 216 -4.45 -3.46 -6.32
N VAL A 217 -5.68 -3.41 -5.79
CA VAL A 217 -5.95 -3.41 -4.36
C VAL A 217 -5.64 -4.76 -3.76
N GLY A 218 -5.95 -5.83 -4.49
CA GLY A 218 -5.62 -7.16 -4.05
C GLY A 218 -6.30 -8.25 -4.87
N TRP A 219 -5.99 -9.47 -4.47
CA TRP A 219 -6.37 -10.71 -5.13
C TRP A 219 -7.18 -11.58 -4.18
N CYS A 220 -8.32 -12.05 -4.64
CA CYS A 220 -9.27 -12.85 -3.89
C CYS A 220 -9.43 -14.24 -4.51
N THR A 221 -9.75 -15.22 -3.67
CA THR A 221 -10.12 -16.57 -4.11
C THR A 221 -11.57 -16.65 -4.60
N SER A 222 -12.43 -15.74 -4.14
CA SER A 222 -13.84 -15.68 -4.51
C SER A 222 -14.23 -14.36 -5.19
N ARG A 223 -15.20 -14.43 -6.11
CA ARG A 223 -15.80 -13.25 -6.75
C ARG A 223 -16.52 -12.38 -5.74
N ASP A 224 -17.19 -12.98 -4.76
CA ASP A 224 -18.01 -12.24 -3.80
C ASP A 224 -17.16 -11.38 -2.85
N ASP A 225 -15.98 -11.87 -2.45
CA ASP A 225 -15.01 -11.07 -1.69
C ASP A 225 -14.48 -9.90 -2.53
N ALA A 226 -14.12 -10.15 -3.79
CA ALA A 226 -13.67 -9.10 -4.70
C ALA A 226 -14.74 -8.02 -4.92
N ARG A 227 -16.00 -8.42 -5.10
CA ARG A 227 -17.16 -7.53 -5.22
C ARG A 227 -17.41 -6.72 -3.96
N LEU A 228 -17.29 -7.34 -2.78
CA LEU A 228 -17.43 -6.67 -1.49
C LEU A 228 -16.40 -5.54 -1.35
N ILE A 229 -15.13 -5.84 -1.65
CA ILE A 229 -14.03 -4.87 -1.57
C ILE A 229 -14.21 -3.76 -2.62
N ALA A 230 -14.44 -4.12 -3.88
CA ALA A 230 -14.61 -3.17 -4.98
C ALA A 230 -15.75 -2.17 -4.72
N ARG A 231 -16.90 -2.67 -4.24
CA ARG A 231 -18.03 -1.83 -3.85
C ARG A 231 -17.69 -0.87 -2.70
N ALA A 232 -17.01 -1.38 -1.67
CA ALA A 232 -16.62 -0.56 -0.51
C ALA A 232 -15.64 0.56 -0.91
N TYR A 233 -14.72 0.28 -1.85
CA TYR A 233 -13.77 1.27 -2.34
C TYR A 233 -14.41 2.46 -3.08
N THR A 234 -15.53 2.25 -3.78
CA THR A 234 -16.17 3.32 -4.58
C THR A 234 -17.34 4.00 -3.89
N ALA A 235 -18.02 3.34 -2.94
CA ALA A 235 -19.29 3.81 -2.38
C ALA A 235 -19.27 5.26 -1.86
N HIS A 236 -18.18 5.68 -1.24
CA HIS A 236 -18.03 7.01 -0.61
C HIS A 236 -16.97 7.89 -1.27
N ARG A 237 -16.71 7.68 -2.57
CA ARG A 237 -15.71 8.45 -3.32
C ARG A 237 -16.38 9.38 -4.33
N GLY A 238 -15.62 10.36 -4.83
CA GLY A 238 -16.07 11.25 -5.92
C GLY A 238 -16.35 10.49 -7.22
N HIS A 239 -17.06 11.14 -8.15
CA HIS A 239 -17.62 10.57 -9.41
C HIS A 239 -16.63 9.88 -10.37
N TYR A 240 -15.33 9.94 -10.07
CA TYR A 240 -14.26 9.37 -10.89
C TYR A 240 -13.55 8.19 -10.22
N ALA A 241 -14.03 7.74 -9.06
CA ALA A 241 -13.63 6.42 -8.59
C ALA A 241 -14.22 5.36 -9.52
N ARG A 242 -13.45 4.32 -9.79
CA ARG A 242 -13.93 3.11 -10.46
C ARG A 242 -13.21 1.95 -9.82
N ALA A 243 -13.94 0.88 -9.56
CA ALA A 243 -13.34 -0.38 -9.15
C ALA A 243 -13.86 -1.47 -10.07
N ASP A 244 -12.94 -2.24 -10.64
CA ASP A 244 -13.25 -3.35 -11.51
C ASP A 244 -12.86 -4.65 -10.82
N VAL A 245 -13.76 -5.63 -10.90
CA VAL A 245 -13.50 -7.02 -10.53
C VAL A 245 -13.16 -7.76 -11.81
N ILE A 246 -11.92 -8.19 -11.92
CA ILE A 246 -11.38 -8.85 -13.12
C ILE A 246 -11.22 -10.34 -12.80
N GLU A 247 -11.78 -11.17 -13.67
CA GLU A 247 -11.61 -12.61 -13.63
C GLU A 247 -10.38 -12.99 -14.45
N HIS A 248 -9.45 -13.69 -13.81
CA HIS A 248 -8.27 -14.24 -14.47
C HIS A 248 -8.48 -15.72 -14.80
N GLY A 249 -7.74 -16.20 -15.79
CA GLY A 249 -7.64 -17.63 -16.08
C GLY A 249 -7.02 -18.41 -14.92
N THR A 250 -7.24 -19.72 -14.91
CA THR A 250 -6.50 -20.63 -14.02
C THR A 250 -5.03 -20.77 -14.41
N ASP A 251 -4.70 -20.48 -15.66
CA ASP A 251 -3.34 -20.43 -16.20
C ASP A 251 -3.07 -19.03 -16.77
N ASN A 252 -1.81 -18.55 -16.71
CA ASN A 252 -1.36 -17.26 -17.25
C ASN A 252 -1.48 -17.12 -18.79
N GLY A 253 -2.26 -18.00 -19.45
CA GLY A 253 -2.50 -18.03 -20.89
C GLY A 253 -3.93 -17.64 -21.33
N ILE A 254 -4.85 -17.39 -20.40
CA ILE A 254 -6.22 -16.94 -20.71
C ILE A 254 -6.34 -15.44 -20.43
N VAL A 255 -6.90 -14.70 -21.40
CA VAL A 255 -7.12 -13.25 -21.30
C VAL A 255 -8.05 -12.92 -20.13
N SER A 256 -7.64 -11.96 -19.30
CA SER A 256 -8.37 -11.50 -18.13
C SER A 256 -9.59 -10.67 -18.55
N TYR A 257 -10.75 -10.90 -17.92
CA TYR A 257 -11.99 -10.23 -18.30
C TYR A 257 -12.59 -9.43 -17.15
N THR A 258 -12.89 -8.15 -17.42
CA THR A 258 -13.61 -7.30 -16.47
C THR A 258 -15.04 -7.78 -16.32
N THR A 259 -15.35 -8.31 -15.14
CA THR A 259 -16.56 -9.08 -14.89
C THR A 259 -17.62 -8.26 -14.15
N ASP A 260 -17.20 -7.38 -13.23
CA ASP A 260 -18.08 -6.41 -12.58
C ASP A 260 -17.37 -5.05 -12.52
N THR A 261 -18.10 -3.96 -12.76
CA THR A 261 -17.61 -2.59 -12.60
C THR A 261 -18.46 -1.86 -11.57
N TYR A 262 -17.78 -1.27 -10.60
CA TYR A 262 -18.36 -0.47 -9.52
C TYR A 262 -18.03 1.00 -9.73
N LEU A 263 -19.06 1.82 -9.59
CA LEU A 263 -18.98 3.27 -9.64
C LEU A 263 -19.42 3.85 -8.28
N PRO A 264 -19.15 5.14 -8.03
CA PRO A 264 -19.64 5.84 -6.86
C PRO A 264 -21.14 5.77 -6.75
N ALA A 265 -21.62 5.67 -5.51
CA ALA A 265 -23.03 5.65 -5.18
C ALA A 265 -23.33 6.91 -4.33
N PRO A 266 -23.77 8.02 -4.93
CA PRO A 266 -24.00 9.28 -4.21
C PRO A 266 -24.99 9.16 -3.06
N ASP A 267 -25.92 8.20 -3.16
CA ASP A 267 -26.93 7.89 -2.15
C ASP A 267 -26.52 6.72 -1.23
N ALA A 268 -25.23 6.34 -1.22
CA ALA A 268 -24.75 5.31 -0.30
C ALA A 268 -24.99 5.74 1.15
N PRO A 269 -25.36 4.82 2.06
CA PRO A 269 -25.44 5.11 3.49
C PRO A 269 -24.13 5.75 3.98
N PRO A 270 -24.14 6.61 5.01
CA PRO A 270 -22.89 7.16 5.55
C PRO A 270 -21.86 6.07 5.83
N ARG A 271 -20.60 6.34 5.49
CA ARG A 271 -19.50 5.40 5.74
C ARG A 271 -19.50 4.98 7.21
N PRO A 272 -19.50 3.67 7.51
CA PRO A 272 -19.32 3.20 8.89
C PRO A 272 -17.97 3.72 9.39
N ARG A 273 -17.99 4.56 10.45
CA ARG A 273 -16.78 5.14 11.04
C ARG A 273 -16.63 4.70 12.49
N PRO A 274 -15.40 4.43 12.95
CA PRO A 274 -15.17 4.30 14.38
C PRO A 274 -15.68 5.55 15.11
N PRO A 275 -16.26 5.40 16.31
CA PRO A 275 -16.63 6.54 17.13
C PRO A 275 -15.40 7.41 17.40
N ALA A 276 -15.57 8.74 17.31
CA ALA A 276 -14.51 9.70 17.59
C ALA A 276 -14.10 9.63 19.07
N LEU A 277 -12.91 10.13 19.39
CA LEU A 277 -12.43 10.18 20.77
C LEU A 277 -13.43 10.95 21.65
N GLY A 278 -14.07 10.27 22.61
CA GLY A 278 -15.07 10.85 23.52
C GLY A 278 -16.53 10.61 23.11
N GLU A 279 -16.79 10.09 21.90
CA GLU A 279 -18.10 9.52 21.59
C GLU A 279 -18.26 8.19 22.35
N PRO A 280 -19.46 7.86 22.86
CA PRO A 280 -19.72 6.52 23.37
C PRO A 280 -19.28 5.53 22.28
N ARG A 281 -18.59 4.45 22.67
CA ARG A 281 -18.29 3.34 21.75
C ARG A 281 -19.61 2.66 21.37
N GLY A 282 -20.41 3.30 20.53
CA GLY A 282 -21.47 2.62 19.80
C GLY A 282 -20.83 1.66 18.81
N THR A 283 -21.43 0.48 18.65
CA THR A 283 -21.17 -0.51 17.60
C THR A 283 -19.76 -1.10 17.49
N LEU A 284 -18.87 -0.93 18.46
CA LEU A 284 -17.75 -1.87 18.62
C LEU A 284 -18.32 -3.15 19.25
N ALA A 285 -17.98 -4.31 18.71
CA ALA A 285 -18.48 -5.59 19.21
C ALA A 285 -18.25 -5.69 20.73
N ASP A 286 -19.31 -5.90 21.52
CA ASP A 286 -19.24 -6.07 22.97
C ASP A 286 -18.48 -7.34 23.38
N SER A 287 -18.22 -8.23 22.40
CA SER A 287 -17.50 -9.47 22.59
C SER A 287 -15.98 -9.23 22.63
N PRO A 288 -15.23 -9.96 23.47
CA PRO A 288 -13.78 -9.90 23.45
C PRO A 288 -13.23 -10.32 22.08
N ARG A 289 -12.16 -9.67 21.63
CA ARG A 289 -11.46 -10.04 20.38
C ARG A 289 -11.09 -11.54 20.41
N PRO A 290 -11.43 -12.31 19.36
CA PRO A 290 -10.99 -13.70 19.20
C PRO A 290 -9.46 -13.80 19.21
N ALA A 291 -8.91 -14.92 19.70
CA ALA A 291 -7.48 -15.17 19.60
C ALA A 291 -7.05 -15.19 18.13
N SER A 292 -5.94 -14.54 17.81
CA SER A 292 -5.33 -14.57 16.46
C SER A 292 -5.13 -16.02 16.01
N PRO A 293 -5.30 -16.33 14.72
CA PRO A 293 -5.04 -17.68 14.20
C PRO A 293 -3.57 -18.04 14.37
N ASP A 294 -3.27 -19.34 14.43
CA ASP A 294 -1.87 -19.77 14.37
C ASP A 294 -1.29 -19.44 12.98
N ARG A 295 0.00 -19.11 12.91
CA ARG A 295 0.65 -18.80 11.63
C ARG A 295 0.50 -19.91 10.57
N SER A 296 0.44 -21.16 11.00
CA SER A 296 0.26 -22.32 10.12
C SER A 296 -1.14 -22.39 9.51
N GLU A 297 -2.11 -21.70 10.12
CA GLU A 297 -3.50 -21.57 9.62
C GLU A 297 -3.63 -20.43 8.59
N VAL A 298 -2.54 -19.68 8.35
CA VAL A 298 -2.44 -18.62 7.33
C VAL A 298 -1.39 -19.00 6.28
N PRO A 299 -1.61 -20.07 5.49
CA PRO A 299 -0.65 -20.46 4.46
C PRO A 299 -0.60 -19.43 3.34
N GLU A 300 0.61 -19.19 2.82
CA GLU A 300 0.78 -18.42 1.59
C GLU A 300 0.30 -19.21 0.37
N PRO A 301 -0.25 -18.53 -0.66
CA PRO A 301 -0.49 -19.14 -1.97
C PRO A 301 0.83 -19.64 -2.55
N ALA A 302 0.76 -20.71 -3.33
CA ALA A 302 1.88 -21.14 -4.15
C ALA A 302 2.08 -20.15 -5.30
N TRP A 303 2.93 -19.14 -5.11
CA TRP A 303 3.22 -18.15 -6.14
C TRP A 303 3.76 -18.81 -7.42
N TYR A 304 3.39 -18.28 -8.59
CA TYR A 304 3.98 -18.77 -9.84
C TYR A 304 5.50 -18.50 -9.89
N GLU A 305 6.23 -19.41 -10.52
CA GLU A 305 7.66 -19.26 -10.76
C GLU A 305 7.91 -18.00 -11.63
N GLY A 306 8.82 -17.13 -11.17
CA GLY A 306 9.16 -15.88 -11.87
C GLY A 306 8.27 -14.67 -11.55
N VAL A 307 7.30 -14.78 -10.65
CA VAL A 307 6.58 -13.59 -10.13
C VAL A 307 7.56 -12.72 -9.35
N THR A 308 7.85 -11.52 -9.87
CA THR A 308 8.84 -10.61 -9.28
C THR A 308 8.32 -9.84 -8.07
N HIS A 309 7.01 -9.63 -7.99
CA HIS A 309 6.36 -8.83 -6.93
C HIS A 309 5.02 -9.46 -6.49
N PRO A 310 5.03 -10.63 -5.83
CA PRO A 310 3.80 -11.22 -5.31
C PRO A 310 3.21 -10.34 -4.18
N PRO A 311 1.89 -10.38 -3.96
CA PRO A 311 1.27 -9.70 -2.82
C PRO A 311 1.93 -10.09 -1.49
N ASN A 312 2.52 -9.11 -0.81
CA ASN A 312 3.36 -9.35 0.35
C ASN A 312 2.61 -9.26 1.69
N SER A 313 1.33 -8.87 1.72
CA SER A 313 0.49 -8.96 2.91
C SER A 313 -0.90 -9.53 2.59
N SER A 314 -1.66 -9.81 3.64
CA SER A 314 -3.03 -10.32 3.52
C SER A 314 -3.90 -9.76 4.63
N LEU A 315 -5.17 -9.55 4.31
CA LEU A 315 -6.19 -9.19 5.30
C LEU A 315 -7.02 -10.44 5.63
N ILE A 316 -7.01 -10.81 6.90
CA ILE A 316 -7.74 -11.96 7.43
C ILE A 316 -8.88 -11.45 8.30
N VAL A 317 -10.07 -11.99 8.10
CA VAL A 317 -11.29 -11.54 8.77
C VAL A 317 -11.88 -12.63 9.65
N TRP A 318 -12.49 -12.23 10.76
CA TRP A 318 -13.25 -13.12 11.62
C TRP A 318 -14.66 -13.31 11.07
N MET A 319 -15.03 -14.56 10.80
CA MET A 319 -16.34 -14.93 10.23
C MET A 319 -17.39 -15.25 11.31
N GLY A 320 -17.12 -14.98 12.58
CA GLY A 320 -17.98 -15.38 13.71
C GLY A 320 -17.61 -16.74 14.31
N THR A 321 -17.11 -17.67 13.49
CA THR A 321 -16.74 -19.03 13.90
C THR A 321 -15.26 -19.37 13.65
N GLY A 322 -14.54 -18.53 12.92
CA GLY A 322 -13.17 -18.80 12.51
C GLY A 322 -12.56 -17.64 11.71
N TRP A 323 -11.24 -17.67 11.57
CA TRP A 323 -10.49 -16.74 10.71
C TRP A 323 -10.46 -17.24 9.27
N ARG A 324 -10.53 -16.32 8.31
CA ARG A 324 -10.41 -16.60 6.88
C ARG A 324 -9.68 -15.48 6.17
N THR A 325 -8.77 -15.82 5.26
CA THR A 325 -8.13 -14.84 4.39
C THR A 325 -9.16 -14.25 3.42
N LEU A 326 -9.37 -12.94 3.50
CA LEU A 326 -10.28 -12.20 2.62
C LEU A 326 -9.59 -11.87 1.30
N VAL A 327 -8.35 -11.36 1.37
CA VAL A 327 -7.63 -10.79 0.22
C VAL A 327 -6.12 -10.81 0.46
N TRP A 328 -5.37 -11.05 -0.62
CA TRP A 328 -3.92 -10.88 -0.70
C TRP A 328 -3.59 -9.55 -1.36
N THR A 329 -2.73 -8.74 -0.75
CA THR A 329 -2.48 -7.35 -1.17
C THR A 329 -1.01 -6.97 -0.98
N ASP A 330 -0.57 -5.90 -1.66
CA ASP A 330 0.69 -5.20 -1.37
C ASP A 330 0.44 -4.04 -0.37
N TRP A 331 0.38 -4.37 0.92
CA TRP A 331 0.17 -3.42 2.04
C TRP A 331 -1.09 -2.52 1.97
N GLN A 332 -2.16 -2.94 1.27
CA GLN A 332 -3.44 -2.21 1.27
C GLN A 332 -4.40 -2.66 2.37
N SER A 333 -4.01 -3.63 3.23
CA SER A 333 -4.90 -4.22 4.23
C SER A 333 -5.57 -3.18 5.14
N ALA A 334 -4.84 -2.16 5.58
CA ALA A 334 -5.39 -1.06 6.37
C ALA A 334 -6.42 -0.23 5.59
N ASN A 335 -6.16 0.08 4.32
CA ASN A 335 -7.09 0.79 3.46
C ASN A 335 -8.36 -0.04 3.21
N ILE A 336 -8.21 -1.34 2.93
CA ILE A 336 -9.30 -2.28 2.72
C ILE A 336 -10.15 -2.39 4.00
N ALA A 337 -9.52 -2.61 5.15
CA ALA A 337 -10.21 -2.68 6.44
C ALA A 337 -10.98 -1.39 6.76
N ALA A 338 -10.38 -0.24 6.46
CA ALA A 338 -11.00 1.05 6.65
C ALA A 338 -12.21 1.26 5.74
N VAL A 339 -12.15 0.93 4.44
CA VAL A 339 -13.30 1.11 3.53
C VAL A 339 -14.42 0.13 3.83
N LEU A 340 -14.08 -1.07 4.30
CA LEU A 340 -15.06 -2.05 4.78
C LEU A 340 -15.70 -1.63 6.10
N GLY A 341 -15.08 -0.73 6.88
CA GLY A 341 -15.61 -0.31 8.18
C GLY A 341 -15.50 -1.40 9.24
N ILE A 342 -14.41 -2.18 9.23
CA ILE A 342 -14.21 -3.29 10.17
C ILE A 342 -14.23 -2.79 11.62
N GLY A 343 -15.09 -3.40 12.44
CA GLY A 343 -15.31 -2.98 13.84
C GLY A 343 -16.07 -1.65 14.01
N ALA A 344 -16.61 -1.09 12.93
CA ALA A 344 -17.33 0.18 12.91
C ALA A 344 -18.74 0.07 12.30
N GLY A 345 -19.34 -1.13 12.31
CA GLY A 345 -20.63 -1.42 11.66
C GLY A 345 -20.51 -1.95 10.22
N GLY A 346 -19.28 -2.25 9.78
CA GLY A 346 -19.00 -2.97 8.54
C GLY A 346 -19.36 -4.47 8.58
N PRO A 347 -19.03 -5.23 7.52
CA PRO A 347 -19.41 -6.64 7.38
C PRO A 347 -18.64 -7.57 8.33
N TYR A 348 -17.52 -7.11 8.89
CA TYR A 348 -16.68 -7.89 9.79
C TYR A 348 -16.41 -7.12 11.08
N GLU A 349 -16.48 -7.81 12.20
CA GLU A 349 -16.19 -7.23 13.52
C GLU A 349 -14.68 -7.11 13.76
N TRP A 350 -13.92 -8.12 13.34
CA TRP A 350 -12.49 -8.22 13.60
C TRP A 350 -11.74 -8.60 12.32
N ALA A 351 -10.57 -7.99 12.14
CA ALA A 351 -9.61 -8.39 11.14
C ALA A 351 -8.18 -8.22 11.63
N GLU A 352 -7.26 -8.84 10.89
CA GLU A 352 -5.83 -8.82 11.13
C GLU A 352 -5.09 -8.70 9.81
N GLU A 353 -4.06 -7.86 9.78
CA GLU A 353 -3.09 -7.84 8.70
C GLU A 353 -1.95 -8.79 9.03
N TRP A 354 -1.69 -9.68 8.08
CA TRP A 354 -0.56 -10.59 8.12
C TRP A 354 0.39 -10.24 6.98
N GLY A 355 1.52 -9.65 7.33
CA GLY A 355 2.56 -9.18 6.42
C GLY A 355 3.75 -10.14 6.35
N PRO A 356 4.74 -9.83 5.49
CA PRO A 356 5.94 -10.62 5.40
C PRO A 356 6.70 -10.48 6.70
N ARG A 357 7.17 -11.60 7.22
CA ARG A 357 8.05 -11.59 8.37
C ARG A 357 9.43 -11.12 7.94
N HIS A 358 9.99 -10.17 8.67
CA HIS A 358 11.34 -9.65 8.48
C HIS A 358 12.28 -10.25 9.53
N PRO A 359 12.80 -11.48 9.31
CA PRO A 359 13.64 -12.15 10.30
C PRO A 359 14.93 -11.37 10.62
N ASP A 360 15.35 -10.48 9.71
CA ASP A 360 16.60 -9.74 9.75
C ASP A 360 16.39 -8.22 9.81
N ARG A 361 15.39 -7.75 10.57
CA ARG A 361 15.07 -6.31 10.65
C ARG A 361 16.29 -5.45 11.01
N ASP A 362 17.19 -5.98 11.85
CA ASP A 362 18.42 -5.32 12.29
C ASP A 362 19.57 -5.35 11.27
N LEU A 363 19.51 -6.26 10.29
CA LEU A 363 20.48 -6.38 9.20
C LEU A 363 19.96 -5.80 7.88
N HIS A 364 18.74 -5.25 7.86
CA HIS A 364 18.06 -4.75 6.66
C HIS A 364 18.06 -5.77 5.51
N ASP A 365 17.94 -7.06 5.81
CA ASP A 365 17.74 -8.10 4.79
C ASP A 365 16.23 -8.28 4.60
N TRP A 366 15.79 -8.01 3.36
CA TRP A 366 14.38 -7.88 2.97
C TRP A 366 13.80 -9.19 2.40
N THR A 367 14.54 -10.30 2.51
CA THR A 367 14.05 -11.62 2.07
C THR A 367 12.85 -12.04 2.94
N GLN A 368 11.67 -12.09 2.33
CA GLN A 368 10.39 -12.39 2.98
C GLN A 368 10.40 -13.88 3.39
N GLU A 369 10.29 -14.21 4.68
CA GLU A 369 10.29 -15.61 5.13
C GLU A 369 9.13 -15.95 6.07
N GLY A 370 7.97 -16.20 5.48
CA GLY A 370 6.74 -16.50 6.19
C GLY A 370 6.00 -15.23 6.61
N ARG A 371 4.96 -15.40 7.42
CA ARG A 371 4.04 -14.33 7.80
C ARG A 371 4.12 -14.00 9.28
N GLU A 372 3.91 -12.73 9.60
CA GLU A 372 3.67 -12.28 10.97
C GLU A 372 2.47 -11.33 11.03
N LEU A 373 1.80 -11.34 12.18
CA LEU A 373 0.75 -10.37 12.48
C LEU A 373 1.37 -8.97 12.57
N THR A 374 1.03 -8.09 11.64
CA THR A 374 1.56 -6.72 11.57
C THR A 374 0.57 -5.69 12.11
N GLN A 375 -0.73 -5.90 11.90
CA GLN A 375 -1.77 -4.97 12.35
C GLN A 375 -3.07 -5.67 12.75
N ARG A 376 -3.85 -5.02 13.62
CA ARG A 376 -5.16 -5.48 14.10
C ARG A 376 -6.23 -4.44 13.79
N PHE A 377 -7.40 -4.88 13.34
CA PHE A 377 -8.57 -4.04 13.08
C PHE A 377 -9.80 -4.54 13.85
N PRO A 378 -10.58 -3.66 14.49
CA PRO A 378 -10.23 -2.28 14.84
C PRO A 378 -8.94 -2.22 15.67
N GLU A 379 -8.22 -1.10 15.59
CA GLU A 379 -6.96 -0.94 16.30
C GLU A 379 -7.13 -1.14 17.81
N THR A 380 -6.17 -1.83 18.42
CA THR A 380 -6.10 -1.91 19.89
C THR A 380 -5.94 -0.50 20.45
N THR A 381 -6.72 -0.22 21.48
CA THR A 381 -6.68 1.06 22.19
C THR A 381 -5.30 1.26 22.82
N TYR A 382 -4.93 2.51 23.14
CA TYR A 382 -3.67 2.78 23.82
C TYR A 382 -3.52 1.94 25.10
N GLN A 383 -4.58 1.85 25.92
CA GLN A 383 -4.56 1.09 27.17
C GLN A 383 -4.37 -0.42 26.94
N GLU A 384 -5.04 -1.01 25.95
CA GLU A 384 -4.84 -2.43 25.59
C GLU A 384 -3.45 -2.67 25.03
N ARG A 385 -2.96 -1.76 24.17
CA ARG A 385 -1.61 -1.82 23.59
C ARG A 385 -0.56 -1.77 24.68
N SER A 386 -0.69 -0.85 25.66
CA SER A 386 0.21 -0.78 26.82
C SER A 386 0.17 -2.07 27.64
N LYS A 387 -1.02 -2.61 27.95
CA LYS A 387 -1.15 -3.89 28.67
C LYS A 387 -0.47 -5.05 27.94
N LEU A 388 -0.61 -5.11 26.61
CA LEU A 388 0.03 -6.14 25.78
C LEU A 388 1.54 -5.98 25.75
N ILE A 389 2.06 -4.75 25.62
CA ILE A 389 3.50 -4.47 25.66
C ILE A 389 4.08 -4.85 27.03
N ASP A 390 3.40 -4.48 28.12
CA ASP A 390 3.85 -4.82 29.48
C ASP A 390 3.79 -6.33 29.76
N ALA A 391 2.78 -7.02 29.22
CA ALA A 391 2.69 -8.48 29.31
C ALA A 391 3.79 -9.16 28.49
N ALA A 392 4.06 -8.70 27.27
CA ALA A 392 5.14 -9.22 26.43
C ALA A 392 6.52 -8.97 27.06
N ARG A 393 6.74 -7.79 27.64
CA ARG A 393 7.98 -7.46 28.37
C ARG A 393 8.16 -8.38 29.58
N ARG A 394 7.11 -8.62 30.36
CA ARG A 394 7.14 -9.56 31.49
C ARG A 394 7.42 -10.98 31.05
N ALA A 395 6.73 -11.46 30.02
CA ALA A 395 6.95 -12.81 29.47
C ALA A 395 8.38 -13.01 28.96
N ARG A 396 8.98 -11.98 28.33
CA ARG A 396 10.37 -12.02 27.87
C ARG A 396 11.37 -12.05 29.03
N GLU A 397 11.15 -11.23 30.07
CA GLU A 397 11.98 -11.28 31.28
C GLU A 397 11.85 -12.64 31.98
N ASP A 398 10.63 -13.17 32.10
CA ASP A 398 10.37 -14.49 32.69
C ASP A 398 11.06 -15.62 31.92
N ALA A 399 11.01 -15.60 30.59
CA ALA A 399 11.70 -16.57 29.74
C ALA A 399 13.23 -16.52 29.90
N LEU A 400 13.80 -15.32 30.03
CA LEU A 400 15.23 -15.17 30.32
C LEU A 400 15.59 -15.72 31.71
N VAL A 401 14.78 -15.42 32.73
CA VAL A 401 14.99 -15.95 34.09
C VAL A 401 14.93 -17.48 34.10
N ASP A 402 13.93 -18.06 33.44
CA ASP A 402 13.78 -19.52 33.36
C ASP A 402 14.95 -20.16 32.60
N ALA A 403 15.42 -19.55 31.51
CA ALA A 403 16.59 -20.03 30.77
C ALA A 403 17.89 -19.94 31.59
N LEU A 404 18.09 -18.86 32.35
CA LEU A 404 19.24 -18.73 33.25
C LEU A 404 19.18 -19.72 34.41
N ALA A 405 17.99 -19.96 34.96
CA ALA A 405 17.78 -20.94 36.01
C ALA A 405 18.17 -22.35 35.56
N ASP A 406 17.68 -22.76 34.38
CA ASP A 406 17.98 -24.07 33.79
C ASP A 406 19.47 -24.23 33.48
N ARG A 407 20.05 -23.31 32.70
CA ARG A 407 21.46 -23.39 32.24
C ARG A 407 22.46 -23.22 33.37
N GLY A 408 22.19 -22.31 34.31
CA GLY A 408 23.07 -22.02 35.45
C GLY A 408 22.89 -22.98 36.63
N ARG A 409 21.95 -23.94 36.54
CA ARG A 409 21.52 -24.80 37.66
C ARG A 409 21.14 -23.98 38.90
N LEU A 410 20.48 -22.85 38.67
CA LEU A 410 19.99 -21.93 39.69
C LEU A 410 18.49 -22.15 39.91
N THR A 411 18.00 -21.77 41.07
CA THR A 411 16.56 -21.55 41.23
C THR A 411 16.12 -20.29 40.47
N ARG A 412 14.85 -20.22 40.07
CA ARG A 412 14.26 -19.02 39.43
C ARG A 412 14.54 -17.74 40.23
N THR A 413 14.45 -17.80 41.56
CA THR A 413 14.75 -16.67 42.46
C THR A 413 16.21 -16.25 42.41
N GLN A 414 17.15 -17.19 42.36
CA GLN A 414 18.58 -16.89 42.23
C GLN A 414 18.91 -16.28 40.86
N ALA A 415 18.31 -16.79 39.78
CA ALA A 415 18.47 -16.23 38.43
C ALA A 415 17.94 -14.79 38.35
N ALA A 416 16.76 -14.52 38.92
CA ALA A 416 16.22 -13.17 39.00
C ALA A 416 17.11 -12.22 39.85
N ALA A 417 17.62 -12.69 40.99
CA ALA A 417 18.54 -11.92 41.83
C ALA A 417 19.85 -11.60 41.09
N ARG A 418 20.36 -12.55 40.30
CA ARG A 418 21.55 -12.36 39.44
C ARG A 418 21.30 -11.26 38.40
N LEU A 419 20.18 -11.30 37.68
CA LEU A 419 19.81 -10.23 36.74
C LEU A 419 19.67 -8.86 37.43
N ALA A 420 19.13 -8.83 38.65
CA ALA A 420 19.00 -7.59 39.42
C ALA A 420 20.37 -7.04 39.86
N GLN A 421 21.25 -7.90 40.38
CA GLN A 421 22.59 -7.53 40.85
C GLN A 421 23.51 -7.09 39.72
N GLY A 422 23.53 -7.83 38.60
CA GLY A 422 24.36 -7.52 37.44
C GLY A 422 23.89 -6.32 36.60
N GLY A 423 22.65 -5.86 36.82
CA GLY A 423 22.12 -4.64 36.22
C GLY A 423 22.08 -4.66 34.68
N GLU A 424 22.31 -3.49 34.07
CA GLU A 424 22.31 -3.33 32.61
C GLU A 424 23.54 -3.94 31.94
N ASP A 425 24.70 -3.92 32.61
CA ASP A 425 25.94 -4.44 32.04
C ASP A 425 25.87 -5.96 31.86
N TYR A 426 25.30 -6.68 32.82
CA TYR A 426 25.08 -8.12 32.69
C TYR A 426 24.03 -8.45 31.61
N ARG A 427 22.96 -7.67 31.52
CA ARG A 427 21.96 -7.83 30.45
C ARG A 427 22.57 -7.62 29.07
N ARG A 428 23.40 -6.57 28.91
CA ARG A 428 24.13 -6.32 27.66
C ARG A 428 25.03 -7.49 27.28
N LEU A 429 25.73 -8.09 28.24
CA LEU A 429 26.55 -9.27 28.01
C LEU A 429 25.70 -10.44 27.49
N LEU A 430 24.56 -10.72 28.12
CA LEU A 430 23.65 -11.79 27.69
C LEU A 430 23.03 -11.51 26.30
N ASP A 431 22.64 -10.26 26.03
CA ASP A 431 22.12 -9.83 24.73
C ASP A 431 23.15 -10.04 23.62
N VAL A 432 24.43 -9.77 23.89
CA VAL A 432 25.53 -10.03 22.93
C VAL A 432 25.72 -11.52 22.70
N GLY A 433 25.64 -12.34 23.75
CA GLY A 433 25.70 -13.80 23.62
C GLY A 433 24.58 -14.34 22.72
N GLN A 434 23.34 -13.92 22.97
CA GLN A 434 22.18 -14.26 22.14
C GLN A 434 22.35 -13.77 20.69
N ALA A 435 22.77 -12.52 20.50
CA ALA A 435 22.95 -11.92 19.18
C ALA A 435 24.04 -12.62 18.37
N THR A 436 25.11 -13.08 19.01
CA THR A 436 26.20 -13.80 18.34
C THR A 436 25.74 -15.17 17.85
N ILE A 437 24.99 -15.92 18.67
CA ILE A 437 24.39 -17.21 18.27
C ILE A 437 23.36 -16.98 17.16
N SER A 438 22.49 -15.98 17.31
CA SER A 438 21.51 -15.61 16.29
C SER A 438 22.18 -15.32 14.95
N ARG A 439 23.25 -14.52 14.95
CA ARG A 439 24.02 -14.20 13.74
C ARG A 439 24.58 -15.44 13.04
N ALA A 440 25.12 -16.40 13.80
CA ALA A 440 25.60 -17.67 13.25
C ALA A 440 24.45 -18.47 12.58
N LEU A 441 23.29 -18.54 13.23
CA LEU A 441 22.09 -19.18 12.68
C LEU A 441 21.58 -18.46 11.42
N HIS A 442 21.60 -17.13 11.39
CA HIS A 442 21.25 -16.36 10.19
C HIS A 442 22.20 -16.66 9.02
N THR A 443 23.52 -16.73 9.27
CA THR A 443 24.49 -17.11 8.24
C THR A 443 24.24 -18.52 7.72
N ALA A 444 24.00 -19.50 8.61
CA ALA A 444 23.69 -20.88 8.21
C ALA A 444 22.37 -20.96 7.41
N ARG A 445 21.33 -20.26 7.85
CA ARG A 445 20.02 -20.19 7.18
C ARG A 445 20.15 -19.66 5.75
N ARG A 446 20.90 -18.58 5.53
CA ARG A 446 21.08 -17.97 4.20
C ARG A 446 21.89 -18.83 3.24
N ALA A 447 22.74 -19.72 3.75
CA ALA A 447 23.49 -20.65 2.93
C ALA A 447 22.63 -21.80 2.38
N LEU A 448 21.41 -21.99 2.92
CA LEU A 448 20.48 -23.04 2.49
C LEU A 448 19.48 -22.53 1.45
N PRO A 449 19.10 -23.36 0.46
CA PRO A 449 17.96 -23.08 -0.38
C PRO A 449 16.67 -23.04 0.44
N GLU A 450 15.60 -22.46 -0.13
CA GLU A 450 14.27 -22.54 0.47
C GLU A 450 13.84 -24.00 0.64
N GLY A 451 13.33 -24.34 1.83
CA GLY A 451 12.94 -25.72 2.14
C GLY A 451 12.82 -26.00 3.64
N PRO A 452 12.56 -27.28 4.01
CA PRO A 452 12.35 -27.70 5.39
C PRO A 452 13.54 -27.42 6.32
N GLU A 453 14.77 -27.54 5.82
CA GLU A 453 15.99 -27.31 6.61
C GLU A 453 16.18 -25.83 6.96
N ARG A 454 16.05 -24.94 5.98
CA ARG A 454 16.03 -23.49 6.20
C ARG A 454 14.91 -23.09 7.17
N THR A 455 13.74 -23.74 7.05
CA THR A 455 12.61 -23.57 7.97
C THR A 455 12.91 -24.03 9.39
N ALA A 456 13.62 -25.14 9.58
CA ALA A 456 14.01 -25.63 10.90
C ALA A 456 14.99 -24.67 11.59
N ILE A 457 16.00 -24.14 10.87
CA ILE A 457 16.91 -23.13 11.41
C ILE A 457 16.14 -21.85 11.80
N ARG A 458 15.13 -21.47 11.00
CA ARG A 458 14.24 -20.36 11.35
C ARG A 458 13.46 -20.61 12.65
N HIS A 459 12.93 -21.81 12.86
CA HIS A 459 12.27 -22.13 14.14
C HIS A 459 13.25 -22.06 15.31
N ALA A 460 14.49 -22.51 15.13
CA ALA A 460 15.53 -22.36 16.16
C ALA A 460 15.85 -20.88 16.46
N LEU A 461 15.84 -19.99 15.46
CA LEU A 461 15.96 -18.54 15.67
C LEU A 461 14.80 -17.97 16.47
N ASP A 462 13.55 -18.32 16.14
CA ASP A 462 12.35 -17.89 16.87
C ASP A 462 12.42 -18.29 18.35
N ASP A 463 12.87 -19.51 18.58
CA ASP A 463 12.98 -20.13 19.89
C ASP A 463 14.10 -19.51 20.72
N LEU A 464 15.23 -19.20 20.08
CA LEU A 464 16.31 -18.45 20.71
C LEU A 464 15.86 -17.03 21.09
N MET A 465 15.24 -16.29 20.15
CA MET A 465 14.92 -14.87 20.33
C MET A 465 13.77 -14.63 21.32
N ASN A 466 12.71 -15.44 21.24
CA ASN A 466 11.50 -15.22 22.02
C ASN A 466 11.48 -16.04 23.32
N ARG A 467 12.07 -17.24 23.31
CA ARG A 467 11.95 -18.22 24.39
C ARG A 467 13.27 -18.53 25.08
N HIS A 468 14.39 -17.94 24.62
CA HIS A 468 15.73 -18.27 25.11
C HIS A 468 15.97 -19.78 25.10
N LEU A 469 15.57 -20.48 24.03
CA LEU A 469 15.91 -21.90 23.86
C LEU A 469 17.15 -22.02 22.96
N LEU A 470 18.16 -22.78 23.41
CA LEU A 470 19.40 -22.94 22.67
C LEU A 470 19.28 -24.08 21.64
N PRO A 471 19.81 -23.90 20.42
CA PRO A 471 20.14 -25.06 19.59
C PRO A 471 21.24 -25.88 20.29
N ALA A 472 21.24 -27.20 20.09
CA ALA A 472 22.19 -28.12 20.75
C ALA A 472 23.66 -27.72 20.55
N ASP A 473 23.99 -27.14 19.39
CA ASP A 473 25.36 -26.76 19.00
C ASP A 473 25.66 -25.26 19.15
N ALA A 474 24.88 -24.52 19.96
CA ALA A 474 24.92 -23.05 20.03
C ALA A 474 26.34 -22.45 20.20
N GLU A 475 27.14 -23.01 21.10
CA GLU A 475 28.50 -22.52 21.38
C GLU A 475 29.44 -22.77 20.19
N ARG A 476 29.35 -23.95 19.56
CA ARG A 476 30.17 -24.33 18.40
C ARG A 476 29.88 -23.42 17.21
N ILE A 477 28.60 -23.24 16.85
CA ILE A 477 28.22 -22.43 15.68
C ILE A 477 28.59 -20.96 15.87
N ALA A 478 28.48 -20.43 17.10
CA ALA A 478 28.88 -19.07 17.41
C ALA A 478 30.41 -18.90 17.35
N GLY A 479 31.17 -19.88 17.86
CA GLY A 479 32.64 -19.89 17.75
C GLY A 479 33.11 -19.87 16.30
N GLU A 480 32.60 -20.77 15.46
CA GLU A 480 32.91 -20.82 14.03
C GLU A 480 32.58 -19.51 13.30
N GLN A 481 31.45 -18.87 13.64
CA GLN A 481 31.08 -17.58 13.08
C GLN A 481 32.05 -16.47 13.48
N LEU A 482 32.48 -16.44 14.76
CA LEU A 482 33.43 -15.47 15.26
C LEU A 482 34.81 -15.64 14.63
N ASP A 483 35.25 -16.88 14.40
CA ASP A 483 36.55 -17.19 13.78
C ASP A 483 36.63 -16.65 12.35
N ARG A 484 35.57 -16.88 11.55
CA ARG A 484 35.45 -16.32 10.19
C ARG A 484 35.50 -14.78 10.17
N GLU A 485 34.94 -14.12 11.19
CA GLU A 485 34.89 -12.65 11.27
C GLU A 485 36.18 -12.01 11.78
N ILE A 486 36.94 -12.71 12.63
CA ILE A 486 38.30 -12.31 13.01
C ILE A 486 39.17 -12.21 11.77
N GLU A 487 39.07 -13.20 10.88
CA GLU A 487 39.85 -13.24 9.64
C GLU A 487 39.46 -12.11 8.67
N SER A 488 38.21 -11.61 8.74
CA SER A 488 37.70 -10.63 7.78
C SER A 488 37.82 -9.17 8.21
N THR A 489 37.52 -8.80 9.47
CA THR A 489 37.31 -7.37 9.82
C THR A 489 37.29 -6.98 11.31
N ARG A 490 37.24 -7.91 12.29
CA ARG A 490 37.02 -7.57 13.72
C ARG A 490 38.32 -7.59 14.55
N SER A 491 38.43 -6.71 15.56
CA SER A 491 39.57 -6.72 16.49
C SER A 491 39.58 -7.98 17.40
N PRO A 492 40.76 -8.53 17.74
CA PRO A 492 40.87 -9.71 18.61
C PRO A 492 40.19 -9.55 19.98
N GLU A 493 40.25 -8.34 20.55
CA GLU A 493 39.65 -8.03 21.86
C GLU A 493 38.13 -8.08 21.83
N ALA A 494 37.51 -7.55 20.76
CA ALA A 494 36.06 -7.59 20.58
C ALA A 494 35.57 -9.03 20.42
N THR A 495 36.31 -9.85 19.67
CA THR A 495 35.96 -11.27 19.52
C THR A 495 36.12 -12.05 20.82
N ALA A 496 37.20 -11.80 21.58
CA ALA A 496 37.37 -12.42 22.90
C ALA A 496 36.23 -12.05 23.86
N TRP A 497 35.74 -10.80 23.81
CA TRP A 497 34.57 -10.39 24.57
C TRP A 497 33.28 -11.09 24.10
N CYS A 498 33.02 -11.19 22.80
CA CYS A 498 31.88 -11.94 22.28
C CYS A 498 31.93 -13.43 22.66
N ARG A 499 33.11 -14.06 22.65
CA ARG A 499 33.26 -15.46 23.12
C ARG A 499 32.88 -15.61 24.59
N ARG A 500 33.31 -14.68 25.45
CA ARG A 500 32.87 -14.67 26.86
C ARG A 500 31.37 -14.46 27.00
N ALA A 501 30.78 -13.58 26.20
CA ALA A 501 29.35 -13.35 26.18
C ALA A 501 28.55 -14.59 25.79
N VAL A 502 29.01 -15.33 24.77
CA VAL A 502 28.42 -16.61 24.36
C VAL A 502 28.56 -17.66 25.45
N ALA A 503 29.75 -17.80 26.05
CA ALA A 503 29.98 -18.77 27.13
C ALA A 503 29.07 -18.50 28.34
N GLU A 504 28.98 -17.24 28.78
CA GLU A 504 28.11 -16.85 29.90
C GLU A 504 26.63 -17.02 29.57
N TYR A 505 26.22 -16.76 28.31
CA TYR A 505 24.84 -16.97 27.89
C TYR A 505 24.47 -18.46 27.84
N VAL A 506 25.37 -19.32 27.34
CA VAL A 506 25.13 -20.77 27.19
C VAL A 506 25.23 -21.50 28.53
N SER A 507 26.23 -21.16 29.33
CA SER A 507 26.53 -21.81 30.60
C SER A 507 26.93 -20.76 31.64
N PRO A 508 25.96 -20.10 32.30
CA PRO A 508 26.23 -19.05 33.28
C PRO A 508 27.21 -19.49 34.37
N ALA A 509 28.22 -18.66 34.63
CA ALA A 509 29.30 -19.01 35.53
C ALA A 509 28.82 -19.15 36.99
N PRO A 510 29.25 -20.15 37.79
CA PRO A 510 28.80 -20.31 39.17
C PRO A 510 29.12 -19.10 40.06
N ASP A 511 30.28 -18.46 39.86
CA ASP A 511 30.70 -17.25 40.57
C ASP A 511 31.05 -16.13 39.57
N PRO A 512 30.08 -15.28 39.20
CA PRO A 512 30.29 -14.25 38.18
C PRO A 512 31.29 -13.17 38.61
N ALA A 513 31.51 -12.95 39.90
CA ALA A 513 32.47 -11.97 40.39
C ALA A 513 33.91 -12.49 40.22
N ALA A 514 34.15 -13.75 40.60
CA ALA A 514 35.45 -14.41 40.42
C ALA A 514 35.81 -14.55 38.93
N ASP A 515 34.83 -14.84 38.09
CA ASP A 515 35.02 -15.00 36.64
C ASP A 515 35.03 -13.67 35.86
N GLY A 516 34.96 -12.54 36.58
CA GLY A 516 35.12 -11.20 36.02
C GLY A 516 34.00 -10.79 35.06
N ILE A 517 32.81 -11.36 35.23
CA ILE A 517 31.61 -11.11 34.43
C ILE A 517 31.18 -9.65 34.56
N ASP A 518 30.88 -9.01 33.43
CA ASP A 518 30.44 -7.63 33.39
C ASP A 518 29.15 -7.45 34.22
N GLY A 519 29.09 -6.40 35.05
CA GLY A 519 28.03 -6.19 36.04
C GLY A 519 28.32 -6.75 37.45
N PHE A 520 29.34 -7.62 37.63
CA PHE A 520 29.67 -8.24 38.93
C PHE A 520 31.07 -7.90 39.46
N ARG A 521 31.83 -7.08 38.75
CA ARG A 521 33.17 -6.64 39.21
C ARG A 521 33.03 -5.80 40.47
N SER A 522 33.81 -6.14 41.51
CA SER A 522 33.95 -5.26 42.67
C SER A 522 34.47 -3.89 42.21
N PRO A 523 33.95 -2.77 42.75
CA PRO A 523 34.55 -1.47 42.50
C PRO A 523 36.02 -1.56 42.92
N ARG A 524 36.93 -1.21 42.01
CA ARG A 524 38.36 -1.10 42.34
C ARG A 524 38.46 -0.14 43.52
N THR A 525 38.72 -0.66 44.71
CA THR A 525 39.18 0.16 45.82
C THR A 525 40.51 0.77 45.38
N GLY A 526 40.48 2.07 45.10
CA GLY A 526 41.66 2.83 44.72
C GLY A 526 42.73 2.73 45.81
N GLY A 527 43.94 2.39 45.37
CA GLY A 527 45.19 2.62 46.10
C GLY A 527 46.01 3.62 45.31
#